data_AF-A0A069DVD7-F1
#
_entry.id   AF-A0A069DVD7-F1
#
_cell.length_a   1.000
_cell.length_b   1.000
_cell.length_c   1.000
_cell.angle_alpha   90.00
_cell.angle_beta   90.00
_cell.angle_gamma   90.00
#
_symmetry.space_group_name_H-M   'P 1'
#
loop_
_entity.id
_entity.type
_entity.pdbx_description
1 polymer ?
#
loop_
_entity_poly.entity_id
_entity_poly.type
_entity_poly.pdbx_seq_one_letter_code
_entity_poly.pdbx_strand_id
1 'polypeptide(L)'
;DDAGVNAHEGNPASMSKINIEEENVLEEDTSGEDLLQNDPYSLHLNNELSPSIFLAVSSKPPKLEKLNFFWTTLGTLQFVKPLPQNENNSVIKERTNLLDKNSYAELRTLPEESPEFDWDKLHIKSQILENVKIKSKLGNSGKPGLQGELLTIAFNYHDIYFPEENFENIDDIQFVYCVHAINHVIKARLKVLHHNSKLSKRSEVSEEFRDQGLVRPKVLILLPFKESANRVVKLLSYILLGEKENVMNKKRFIDEYTGCEIIMPEKNPKPPDYQLLFSGNTDDNFRIGLTVTKKCLKLYADFYSSDIIIASPLGLRMLIGAENEKNRDFDFLSSIELLIMDQAHVFVMQNWEHVIHIIKHMHLQPKDSHGTDLSRVRMWSLNGWSKYYMQSLVFSSHPIPEITALFTMFFNYGGKVTVMNPIKAGSICQVAVHAPQVFHEVSTNSVLSAVDDRFEAFVSDILPQFKDPSMKHTLIFIPSYFDFVRLRNYFKKQEMKFVHICEYTQEKKITRARSKIFHGKTQFLLYTERFHFYRRIKLRGLRHIIFYQPPTNPGFYSEICNFLHDFKKGKANQEDSDIDRSINVIYTKYDIIQIASVVGSERATKMLASEKSVHMFMSD
;
A
#
# COMPACT_ATOMS: atom_id res chain seq x y z
N ASP A 1 13.46 41.03 -48.97
CA ASP A 1 14.05 39.75 -49.40
C ASP A 1 13.68 38.69 -48.37
N ASP A 2 12.38 38.37 -48.24
CA ASP A 2 11.66 37.34 -49.00
C ASP A 2 12.32 35.96 -48.94
N ALA A 3 11.82 35.10 -48.04
CA ALA A 3 11.87 33.64 -48.19
C ALA A 3 10.86 32.94 -47.24
N GLY A 4 9.64 32.75 -47.76
CA GLY A 4 8.84 31.51 -47.69
C GLY A 4 8.66 30.77 -46.36
N VAL A 5 7.51 31.00 -45.73
CA VAL A 5 6.88 30.08 -44.76
C VAL A 5 6.22 28.94 -45.54
N ASN A 6 6.74 27.71 -45.42
CA ASN A 6 6.02 26.50 -45.81
C ASN A 6 5.37 25.89 -44.57
N ALA A 7 4.06 26.08 -44.46
CA ALA A 7 3.22 25.33 -43.53
C ALA A 7 3.06 23.89 -44.07
N HIS A 8 3.60 22.92 -43.34
CA HIS A 8 3.21 21.52 -43.53
C HIS A 8 1.87 21.31 -42.82
N GLU A 9 0.78 21.32 -43.60
CA GLU A 9 -0.50 20.75 -43.18
C GLU A 9 -0.30 19.25 -42.93
N GLY A 10 -0.37 18.86 -41.64
CA GLY A 10 -0.41 17.48 -41.22
C GLY A 10 -1.70 16.83 -41.70
N ASN A 11 -1.56 15.85 -42.59
CA ASN A 11 -2.66 15.10 -43.18
C ASN A 11 -3.43 14.33 -42.08
N PRO A 12 -4.75 14.55 -41.86
CA PRO A 12 -5.53 13.87 -40.82
C PRO A 12 -5.65 12.35 -41.03
N ALA A 13 -5.27 11.87 -42.22
CA ALA A 13 -5.36 10.47 -42.62
C ALA A 13 -4.29 9.54 -41.99
N SER A 14 -3.27 10.07 -41.31
CA SER A 14 -2.26 9.22 -40.63
C SER A 14 -2.64 8.84 -39.20
N MET A 15 -3.50 9.62 -38.54
CA MET A 15 -4.00 9.32 -37.19
C MET A 15 -5.15 8.29 -37.23
N SER A 16 -5.96 8.29 -38.29
CA SER A 16 -7.02 7.30 -38.48
C SER A 16 -6.50 5.91 -38.85
N LYS A 17 -5.37 5.82 -39.57
CA LYS A 17 -4.79 4.52 -39.96
C LYS A 17 -4.21 3.72 -38.79
N ILE A 18 -3.70 4.38 -37.74
CA ILE A 18 -3.19 3.70 -36.54
C ILE A 18 -4.35 3.07 -35.74
N ASN A 19 -5.52 3.70 -35.71
CA ASN A 19 -6.71 3.11 -35.07
C ASN A 19 -7.28 1.92 -35.85
N ILE A 20 -7.21 1.94 -37.19
CA ILE A 20 -7.78 0.87 -38.04
C ILE A 20 -6.93 -0.41 -37.99
N GLU A 21 -5.62 -0.31 -37.81
CA GLU A 21 -4.76 -1.51 -37.66
C GLU A 21 -4.86 -2.16 -36.27
N GLU A 22 -5.26 -1.43 -35.22
CA GLU A 22 -5.57 -2.02 -33.90
C GLU A 22 -6.93 -2.77 -33.88
N GLU A 23 -7.86 -2.45 -34.80
CA GLU A 23 -9.18 -3.09 -34.89
C GLU A 23 -9.15 -4.45 -35.65
N ASN A 24 -8.24 -4.64 -36.60
CA ASN A 24 -8.25 -5.78 -37.52
C ASN A 24 -7.70 -7.12 -36.96
N VAL A 25 -7.43 -7.23 -35.65
CA VAL A 25 -6.91 -8.47 -35.02
C VAL A 25 -7.97 -9.21 -34.19
N LEU A 26 -9.24 -8.78 -34.22
CA LEU A 26 -10.26 -9.25 -33.27
C LEU A 26 -11.56 -9.81 -33.88
N GLU A 27 -11.62 -10.11 -35.18
CA GLU A 27 -12.84 -10.67 -35.81
C GLU A 27 -13.17 -12.12 -35.42
N GLU A 28 -12.26 -12.88 -34.80
CA GLU A 28 -12.46 -14.35 -34.63
C GLU A 28 -12.95 -14.84 -33.25
N ASP A 29 -13.36 -13.99 -32.31
CA ASP A 29 -14.12 -14.46 -31.12
C ASP A 29 -15.04 -13.35 -30.57
N THR A 30 -16.20 -13.18 -31.19
CA THR A 30 -17.26 -12.25 -30.74
C THR A 30 -18.19 -12.88 -29.70
N SER A 31 -17.74 -13.77 -28.82
CA SER A 31 -18.56 -14.23 -27.68
C SER A 31 -18.49 -13.23 -26.50
N GLY A 32 -18.86 -11.97 -26.77
CA GLY A 32 -19.09 -10.97 -25.72
C GLY A 32 -20.31 -11.27 -24.84
N GLU A 33 -21.00 -12.40 -25.06
CA GLU A 33 -22.12 -12.89 -24.24
C GLU A 33 -21.65 -13.63 -22.97
N ASP A 34 -20.37 -13.99 -22.84
CA ASP A 34 -19.85 -14.80 -21.72
C ASP A 34 -19.46 -13.99 -20.46
N LEU A 35 -20.05 -12.81 -20.23
CA LEU A 35 -20.13 -12.28 -18.87
C LEU A 35 -21.44 -12.78 -18.30
N LEU A 36 -21.40 -13.95 -17.66
CA LEU A 36 -22.53 -14.54 -16.95
C LEU A 36 -23.22 -13.45 -16.13
N GLN A 37 -24.55 -13.43 -16.15
CA GLN A 37 -25.35 -12.44 -15.41
C GLN A 37 -25.00 -12.42 -13.90
N ASN A 38 -24.46 -13.54 -13.40
CA ASN A 38 -24.03 -13.73 -12.02
C ASN A 38 -22.52 -13.46 -11.78
N ASP A 39 -21.75 -13.01 -12.78
CA ASP A 39 -20.32 -12.68 -12.60
C ASP A 39 -20.17 -11.52 -11.61
N PRO A 40 -19.37 -11.69 -10.53
CA PRO A 40 -19.07 -10.62 -9.58
C PRO A 40 -18.60 -9.31 -10.22
N TYR A 41 -17.88 -9.35 -11.35
CA TYR A 41 -17.49 -8.13 -12.08
C TYR A 41 -18.72 -7.36 -12.57
N SER A 42 -19.63 -8.06 -13.25
CA SER A 42 -20.84 -7.46 -13.83
C SER A 42 -21.78 -6.94 -12.75
N LEU A 43 -22.00 -7.75 -11.71
CA LEU A 43 -22.82 -7.35 -10.56
C LEU A 43 -22.24 -6.12 -9.84
N HIS A 44 -20.91 -5.94 -9.86
CA HIS A 44 -20.24 -4.84 -9.16
C HIS A 44 -20.30 -3.52 -9.92
N LEU A 45 -20.08 -3.54 -11.24
CA LEU A 45 -19.84 -2.32 -12.01
C LEU A 45 -21.01 -1.89 -12.91
N ASN A 46 -21.95 -2.78 -13.19
CA ASN A 46 -23.05 -2.50 -14.11
C ASN A 46 -24.29 -1.91 -13.43
N ASN A 47 -24.42 -2.09 -12.11
CA ASN A 47 -25.60 -1.68 -11.37
C ASN A 47 -25.37 -0.35 -10.64
N GLU A 48 -26.43 0.45 -10.55
CA GLU A 48 -26.40 1.73 -9.85
C GLU A 48 -26.60 1.55 -8.34
N LEU A 49 -26.09 2.47 -7.53
CA LEU A 49 -26.36 2.44 -6.09
C LEU A 49 -27.82 2.79 -5.82
N SER A 50 -28.50 1.98 -5.00
CA SER A 50 -29.80 2.39 -4.48
C SER A 50 -29.64 3.63 -3.59
N PRO A 51 -30.67 4.49 -3.48
CA PRO A 51 -30.63 5.68 -2.62
C PRO A 51 -30.26 5.35 -1.17
N SER A 52 -30.72 4.21 -0.64
CA SER A 52 -30.43 3.77 0.72
C SER A 52 -28.96 3.37 0.93
N ILE A 53 -28.36 2.66 -0.03
CA ILE A 53 -26.93 2.31 0.00
C ILE A 53 -26.08 3.57 -0.16
N PHE A 54 -26.44 4.45 -1.11
CA PHE A 54 -25.75 5.71 -1.34
C PHE A 54 -25.74 6.58 -0.06
N LEU A 55 -26.87 6.69 0.64
CA LEU A 55 -26.95 7.43 1.90
C LEU A 55 -26.07 6.81 3.00
N ALA A 56 -25.96 5.48 3.05
CA ALA A 56 -25.12 4.80 4.04
C ALA A 56 -23.62 5.07 3.81
N VAL A 57 -23.16 5.11 2.56
CA VAL A 57 -21.74 5.34 2.21
C VAL A 57 -21.36 6.82 2.11
N SER A 58 -22.32 7.73 1.87
CA SER A 58 -22.07 9.16 1.70
C SER A 58 -22.20 9.98 2.99
N SER A 59 -22.82 9.44 4.04
CA SER A 59 -22.95 10.14 5.33
C SER A 59 -21.59 10.37 6.00
N LYS A 60 -21.50 11.42 6.82
CA LYS A 60 -20.29 11.75 7.61
C LYS A 60 -20.65 11.76 9.11
N PRO A 61 -20.29 10.72 9.89
CA PRO A 61 -19.62 9.48 9.48
C PRO A 61 -20.54 8.53 8.68
N PRO A 62 -19.98 7.60 7.90
CA PRO A 62 -20.71 6.57 7.16
C PRO A 62 -21.43 5.61 8.12
N LYS A 63 -22.58 5.07 7.70
CA LYS A 63 -23.33 4.06 8.47
C LYS A 63 -22.85 2.68 8.07
N LEU A 64 -22.15 2.01 8.97
CA LEU A 64 -21.48 0.73 8.70
C LEU A 64 -21.84 -0.31 9.76
N GLU A 65 -21.92 -1.56 9.33
CA GLU A 65 -21.99 -2.74 10.18
C GLU A 65 -20.62 -3.43 10.20
N LYS A 66 -20.21 -3.95 11.37
CA LYS A 66 -18.96 -4.70 11.54
C LYS A 66 -19.28 -6.13 11.95
N LEU A 67 -18.69 -7.08 11.24
CA LEU A 67 -18.84 -8.51 11.47
C LEU A 67 -17.44 -9.13 11.59
N ASN A 68 -17.27 -10.09 12.49
CA ASN A 68 -16.00 -10.80 12.67
C ASN A 68 -16.15 -12.24 12.17
N PHE A 69 -15.18 -12.70 11.40
CA PHE A 69 -15.10 -14.04 10.85
C PHE A 69 -13.73 -14.65 11.17
N PHE A 70 -13.64 -15.97 11.06
CA PHE A 70 -12.38 -16.70 11.20
C PHE A 70 -12.23 -17.66 10.02
N TRP A 71 -11.14 -17.52 9.27
CA TRP A 71 -10.76 -18.42 8.17
C TRP A 71 -9.48 -19.18 8.51
N THR A 72 -9.25 -20.32 7.88
CA THR A 72 -8.16 -21.23 8.23
C THR A 72 -6.76 -20.64 8.00
N THR A 73 -6.53 -19.94 6.89
CA THR A 73 -5.21 -19.37 6.56
C THR A 73 -5.09 -17.91 6.97
N LEU A 74 -6.08 -17.08 6.63
CA LEU A 74 -6.07 -15.65 6.95
C LEU A 74 -6.35 -15.36 8.43
N GLY A 75 -6.93 -16.31 9.18
CA GLY A 75 -7.23 -16.17 10.59
C GLY A 75 -8.42 -15.25 10.86
N THR A 76 -8.29 -14.31 11.79
CA THR A 76 -9.36 -13.39 12.20
C THR A 76 -9.56 -12.27 11.18
N LEU A 77 -10.75 -12.20 10.62
CA LEU A 77 -11.19 -11.21 9.64
C LEU A 77 -12.23 -10.26 10.27
N GLN A 78 -12.06 -8.97 10.07
CA GLN A 78 -13.12 -7.99 10.28
C GLN A 78 -13.69 -7.55 8.94
N PHE A 79 -14.95 -7.89 8.71
CA PHE A 79 -15.72 -7.43 7.57
C PHE A 79 -16.56 -6.21 7.96
N VAL A 80 -16.42 -5.14 7.20
CA VAL A 80 -17.18 -3.89 7.39
C VAL A 80 -17.97 -3.61 6.13
N LYS A 81 -19.29 -3.50 6.24
CA LYS A 81 -20.19 -3.25 5.10
C LYS A 81 -21.16 -2.08 5.38
N PRO A 82 -21.68 -1.42 4.34
CA PRO A 82 -22.74 -0.42 4.50
C PRO A 82 -23.98 -0.97 5.21
N LEU A 83 -24.55 -0.18 6.12
CA LEU A 83 -25.81 -0.49 6.79
C LEU A 83 -26.90 0.47 6.27
N PRO A 84 -27.67 0.10 5.22
CA PRO A 84 -28.77 0.91 4.74
C PRO A 84 -29.84 1.01 5.83
N GLN A 85 -30.47 2.19 5.97
CA GLN A 85 -31.64 2.32 6.84
C GLN A 85 -32.81 1.61 6.19
N ASN A 86 -33.50 0.75 6.95
CA ASN A 86 -34.81 0.26 6.57
C ASN A 86 -35.73 1.49 6.50
N GLU A 87 -36.07 1.93 5.30
CA GLU A 87 -37.34 2.63 5.15
C GLU A 87 -38.40 1.63 5.61
N ASN A 88 -39.13 1.99 6.67
CA ASN A 88 -40.27 1.21 7.11
C ASN A 88 -41.12 0.84 5.90
N ASN A 89 -41.67 -0.38 5.91
CA ASN A 89 -42.72 -0.86 5.00
C ASN A 89 -43.93 0.08 4.98
N SER A 90 -43.78 1.25 4.37
CA SER A 90 -44.83 2.20 4.06
C SER A 90 -44.55 2.66 2.64
N VAL A 91 -44.90 1.79 1.69
CA VAL A 91 -45.49 2.16 0.40
C VAL A 91 -45.14 3.58 -0.05
N ILE A 92 -43.87 3.83 -0.37
CA ILE A 92 -43.60 4.66 -1.53
C ILE A 92 -43.80 3.66 -2.66
N LYS A 93 -45.03 3.59 -3.16
CA LYS A 93 -45.22 3.22 -4.55
C LYS A 93 -44.38 4.23 -5.31
N GLU A 94 -43.12 3.87 -5.59
CA GLU A 94 -42.39 4.47 -6.68
C GLU A 94 -43.39 4.42 -7.82
N ARG A 95 -43.81 5.60 -8.29
CA ARG A 95 -44.41 5.68 -9.61
C ARG A 95 -43.27 5.30 -10.54
N THR A 96 -43.08 4.00 -10.74
CA THR A 96 -42.28 3.49 -11.81
C THR A 96 -42.97 3.98 -13.07
N ASN A 97 -42.44 5.06 -13.62
CA ASN A 97 -42.62 5.29 -15.04
C ASN A 97 -42.18 3.97 -15.70
N LEU A 98 -43.00 3.42 -16.60
CA LEU A 98 -42.72 2.19 -17.35
C LEU A 98 -41.39 2.24 -18.15
N LEU A 99 -40.65 3.35 -18.08
CA LEU A 99 -39.43 3.70 -18.78
C LEU A 99 -38.17 3.61 -17.90
N ASP A 100 -38.26 3.68 -16.57
CA ASP A 100 -37.07 3.64 -15.68
C ASP A 100 -36.84 2.22 -15.13
N LYS A 101 -36.13 1.38 -15.89
CA LYS A 101 -35.68 0.05 -15.44
C LYS A 101 -34.25 0.14 -14.89
N ASN A 102 -34.02 0.89 -13.82
CA ASN A 102 -32.70 0.93 -13.18
C ASN A 102 -32.47 -0.35 -12.37
N SER A 103 -31.41 -1.10 -12.70
CA SER A 103 -30.94 -2.22 -11.87
C SER A 103 -30.04 -1.70 -10.75
N TYR A 104 -30.46 -1.95 -9.51
CA TYR A 104 -29.71 -1.51 -8.33
C TYR A 104 -28.70 -2.57 -7.88
N ALA A 105 -27.57 -2.12 -7.34
CA ALA A 105 -26.54 -2.97 -6.79
C ALA A 105 -27.00 -3.59 -5.47
N GLU A 106 -26.79 -4.90 -5.32
CA GLU A 106 -27.08 -5.62 -4.09
C GLU A 106 -25.90 -5.54 -3.11
N LEU A 107 -26.22 -5.48 -1.81
CA LEU A 107 -25.21 -5.49 -0.76
C LEU A 107 -24.58 -6.88 -0.66
N ARG A 108 -23.25 -6.96 -0.76
CA ARG A 108 -22.54 -8.24 -0.70
C ARG A 108 -22.33 -8.72 0.73
N THR A 109 -22.47 -10.03 0.90
CA THR A 109 -22.02 -10.74 2.10
C THR A 109 -20.61 -11.25 1.89
N LEU A 110 -19.85 -11.42 2.98
CA LEU A 110 -18.58 -12.10 2.90
C LEU A 110 -18.84 -13.55 2.44
N PRO A 111 -18.06 -14.10 1.49
CA PRO A 111 -18.16 -15.49 1.09
C PRO A 111 -17.93 -16.44 2.27
N GLU A 112 -18.61 -17.59 2.26
CA GLU A 112 -18.31 -18.66 3.21
C GLU A 112 -16.98 -19.33 2.85
N GLU A 113 -16.20 -19.70 3.87
CA GLU A 113 -14.96 -20.45 3.66
C GLU A 113 -15.31 -21.86 3.16
N SER A 114 -14.88 -22.19 1.94
CA SER A 114 -15.04 -23.55 1.40
C SER A 114 -13.84 -24.42 1.75
N PRO A 115 -14.05 -25.69 2.13
CA PRO A 115 -12.95 -26.61 2.47
C PRO A 115 -12.07 -26.95 1.25
N GLU A 116 -12.65 -26.87 0.04
CA GLU A 116 -11.96 -27.05 -1.23
C GLU A 116 -12.04 -25.76 -2.05
N PHE A 117 -10.94 -25.44 -2.74
CA PHE A 117 -10.89 -24.28 -3.62
C PHE A 117 -11.40 -24.63 -5.02
N ASP A 118 -12.28 -23.77 -5.53
CA ASP A 118 -12.91 -23.96 -6.83
C ASP A 118 -12.61 -22.76 -7.74
N TRP A 119 -11.87 -23.03 -8.82
CA TRP A 119 -11.48 -22.04 -9.83
C TRP A 119 -12.69 -21.51 -10.62
N ASP A 120 -13.74 -22.31 -10.78
CA ASP A 120 -14.87 -21.95 -11.63
C ASP A 120 -15.74 -20.87 -10.98
N LYS A 121 -15.78 -20.82 -9.63
CA LYS A 121 -16.45 -19.75 -8.85
C LYS A 121 -15.84 -18.37 -9.04
N LEU A 122 -14.57 -18.29 -9.44
CA LEU A 122 -13.89 -17.01 -9.65
C LEU A 122 -14.24 -16.37 -11.00
N HIS A 123 -14.89 -17.09 -11.92
CA HIS A 123 -15.20 -16.56 -13.25
C HIS A 123 -13.98 -15.94 -13.93
N ILE A 124 -12.82 -16.60 -13.82
CA ILE A 124 -11.59 -16.20 -14.52
C ILE A 124 -11.78 -16.48 -16.00
N LYS A 125 -11.40 -15.52 -16.86
CA LYS A 125 -11.53 -15.71 -18.31
C LYS A 125 -10.63 -16.86 -18.79
N SER A 126 -11.19 -17.69 -19.67
CA SER A 126 -10.55 -18.90 -20.23
C SER A 126 -9.17 -18.61 -20.82
N GLN A 127 -8.98 -17.44 -21.42
CA GLN A 127 -7.71 -16.98 -21.98
C GLN A 127 -6.53 -17.04 -21.00
N ILE A 128 -6.76 -16.77 -19.71
CA ILE A 128 -5.70 -16.74 -18.70
C ILE A 128 -5.79 -17.90 -17.71
N LEU A 129 -6.92 -18.62 -17.66
CA LEU A 129 -7.18 -19.66 -16.67
C LEU A 129 -6.11 -20.76 -16.66
N GLU A 130 -5.66 -21.22 -17.83
CA GLU A 130 -4.62 -22.24 -17.93
C GLU A 130 -3.29 -21.74 -17.36
N ASN A 131 -2.84 -20.54 -17.74
CA ASN A 131 -1.61 -19.93 -17.24
C ASN A 131 -1.66 -19.74 -15.71
N VAL A 132 -2.82 -19.33 -15.20
CA VAL A 132 -3.08 -19.14 -13.77
C VAL A 132 -2.97 -20.48 -13.03
N LYS A 133 -3.61 -21.54 -13.53
CA LYS A 133 -3.52 -22.89 -12.92
C LYS A 133 -2.10 -23.44 -12.92
N ILE A 134 -1.32 -23.21 -13.98
CA ILE A 134 0.09 -23.65 -14.08
C ILE A 134 0.97 -22.92 -13.05
N LYS A 135 0.77 -21.61 -12.87
CA LYS A 135 1.60 -20.79 -11.97
C LYS A 135 1.18 -20.88 -10.50
N SER A 136 -0.09 -21.17 -10.25
CA SER A 136 -0.63 -21.24 -8.91
C SER A 136 -0.02 -22.39 -8.12
N LYS A 137 0.13 -22.18 -6.81
CA LYS A 137 0.52 -23.25 -5.87
C LYS A 137 -0.67 -24.15 -5.48
N LEU A 138 -1.90 -23.82 -5.87
CA LEU A 138 -3.12 -24.49 -5.40
C LEU A 138 -3.42 -25.84 -6.06
N GLY A 139 -2.75 -26.18 -7.17
CA GLY A 139 -3.13 -27.34 -7.98
C GLY A 139 -4.60 -27.28 -8.44
N ASN A 140 -5.15 -28.43 -8.84
CA ASN A 140 -6.53 -28.51 -9.35
C ASN A 140 -7.60 -28.74 -8.26
N SER A 141 -7.23 -29.17 -7.04
CA SER A 141 -8.16 -29.51 -5.96
C SER A 141 -7.45 -29.54 -4.59
N GLY A 142 -6.90 -28.40 -4.18
CA GLY A 142 -6.22 -28.23 -2.90
C GLY A 142 -7.03 -27.39 -1.90
N LYS A 143 -6.59 -27.39 -0.63
CA LYS A 143 -7.03 -26.36 0.33
C LYS A 143 -6.65 -24.98 -0.24
N PRO A 144 -7.52 -23.96 -0.11
CA PRO A 144 -7.31 -22.65 -0.73
C PRO A 144 -5.98 -22.01 -0.32
N GLY A 145 -5.48 -22.25 0.88
CA GLY A 145 -4.27 -21.60 1.38
C GLY A 145 -4.39 -20.07 1.28
N LEU A 146 -3.26 -19.37 1.28
CA LEU A 146 -3.29 -17.91 1.22
C LEU A 146 -3.80 -17.38 -0.13
N GLN A 147 -3.31 -17.95 -1.24
CA GLN A 147 -3.71 -17.51 -2.59
C GLN A 147 -5.23 -17.69 -2.80
N GLY A 148 -5.81 -18.83 -2.42
CA GLY A 148 -7.21 -19.12 -2.63
C GLY A 148 -8.14 -18.27 -1.78
N GLU A 149 -7.82 -18.08 -0.51
CA GLU A 149 -8.59 -17.20 0.37
C GLU A 149 -8.55 -15.75 -0.12
N LEU A 150 -7.36 -15.22 -0.45
CA LEU A 150 -7.25 -13.85 -0.98
C LEU A 150 -7.92 -13.70 -2.35
N LEU A 151 -7.80 -14.68 -3.25
CA LEU A 151 -8.50 -14.68 -4.54
C LEU A 151 -10.02 -14.65 -4.33
N THR A 152 -10.55 -15.43 -3.39
CA THR A 152 -11.98 -15.49 -3.10
C THR A 152 -12.52 -14.12 -2.67
N ILE A 153 -11.81 -13.42 -1.79
CA ILE A 153 -12.19 -12.07 -1.34
C ILE A 153 -12.03 -11.06 -2.47
N ALA A 154 -10.90 -11.08 -3.19
CA ALA A 154 -10.59 -10.11 -4.23
C ALA A 154 -11.58 -10.19 -5.41
N PHE A 155 -11.93 -11.39 -5.85
CA PHE A 155 -12.86 -11.60 -6.94
C PHE A 155 -14.31 -11.28 -6.59
N ASN A 156 -14.65 -11.25 -5.31
CA ASN A 156 -15.93 -10.73 -4.81
C ASN A 156 -15.95 -9.19 -4.67
N TYR A 157 -14.92 -8.49 -5.15
CA TYR A 157 -14.82 -7.03 -5.13
C TYR A 157 -14.89 -6.41 -3.74
N HIS A 158 -14.45 -7.13 -2.71
CA HIS A 158 -14.26 -6.54 -1.38
C HIS A 158 -12.90 -5.84 -1.31
N ASP A 159 -12.81 -4.74 -0.59
CA ASP A 159 -11.50 -4.16 -0.26
C ASP A 159 -10.75 -5.11 0.69
N ILE A 160 -9.43 -5.18 0.58
CA ILE A 160 -8.58 -6.04 1.40
C ILE A 160 -7.48 -5.20 2.05
N TYR A 161 -7.35 -5.32 3.36
CA TYR A 161 -6.15 -4.91 4.08
C TYR A 161 -5.51 -6.11 4.76
N PHE A 162 -4.30 -6.45 4.30
CA PHE A 162 -3.51 -7.57 4.79
C PHE A 162 -2.19 -7.05 5.39
N PRO A 163 -2.09 -6.91 6.73
CA PRO A 163 -0.92 -6.36 7.41
C PRO A 163 0.08 -7.44 7.89
N GLU A 164 0.20 -8.56 7.16
CA GLU A 164 1.06 -9.71 7.52
C GLU A 164 1.90 -10.20 6.32
N GLU A 165 2.20 -9.30 5.38
CA GLU A 165 3.09 -9.56 4.26
C GLU A 165 4.52 -9.87 4.75
N ASN A 166 5.13 -10.92 4.23
CA ASN A 166 6.49 -11.31 4.53
C ASN A 166 7.16 -11.96 3.31
N PHE A 167 8.43 -12.31 3.45
CA PHE A 167 9.20 -12.87 2.34
C PHE A 167 8.73 -14.26 1.87
N GLU A 168 7.98 -14.99 2.69
CA GLU A 168 7.46 -16.33 2.34
C GLU A 168 6.19 -16.22 1.49
N ASN A 169 5.38 -15.17 1.73
CA ASN A 169 4.06 -15.02 1.12
C ASN A 169 3.96 -13.91 0.05
N ILE A 170 4.98 -13.05 -0.10
CA ILE A 170 4.96 -11.96 -1.07
C ILE A 170 4.68 -12.42 -2.50
N ASP A 171 5.28 -13.53 -2.94
CA ASP A 171 5.04 -14.08 -4.28
C ASP A 171 3.58 -14.50 -4.48
N ASP A 172 2.95 -15.01 -3.42
CA ASP A 172 1.56 -15.45 -3.44
C ASP A 172 0.60 -14.25 -3.51
N ILE A 173 0.89 -13.19 -2.75
CA ILE A 173 0.14 -11.93 -2.78
C ILE A 173 0.24 -11.28 -4.16
N GLN A 174 1.46 -11.18 -4.70
CA GLN A 174 1.71 -10.62 -6.03
C GLN A 174 0.97 -11.40 -7.11
N PHE A 175 0.97 -12.73 -7.03
CA PHE A 175 0.18 -13.57 -7.91
C PHE A 175 -1.32 -13.25 -7.83
N VAL A 176 -1.89 -13.21 -6.62
CA VAL A 176 -3.33 -12.96 -6.43
C VAL A 176 -3.78 -11.65 -7.08
N TYR A 177 -3.12 -10.54 -6.76
CA TYR A 177 -3.57 -9.25 -7.28
C TYR A 177 -3.27 -9.08 -8.77
N CYS A 178 -2.21 -9.71 -9.30
CA CYS A 178 -1.91 -9.67 -10.74
C CYS A 178 -2.97 -10.44 -11.55
N VAL A 179 -3.40 -11.61 -11.06
CA VAL A 179 -4.47 -12.39 -11.67
C VAL A 179 -5.77 -11.60 -11.67
N HIS A 180 -6.13 -11.01 -10.53
CA HIS A 180 -7.32 -10.17 -10.40
C HIS A 180 -7.28 -8.96 -11.32
N ALA A 181 -6.16 -8.22 -11.35
CA ALA A 181 -5.97 -7.05 -12.20
C ALA A 181 -6.13 -7.37 -13.70
N ILE A 182 -5.47 -8.42 -14.19
CA ILE A 182 -5.59 -8.81 -15.61
C ILE A 182 -7.01 -9.27 -15.93
N ASN A 183 -7.61 -10.11 -15.08
CA ASN A 183 -8.96 -10.58 -15.30
C ASN A 183 -9.96 -9.42 -15.37
N HIS A 184 -9.83 -8.46 -14.45
CA HIS A 184 -10.63 -7.24 -14.43
C HIS A 184 -10.50 -6.43 -15.72
N VAL A 185 -9.26 -6.18 -16.17
CA VAL A 185 -9.01 -5.45 -17.43
C VAL A 185 -9.56 -6.20 -18.65
N ILE A 186 -9.35 -7.51 -18.75
CA ILE A 186 -9.87 -8.31 -19.86
C ILE A 186 -11.40 -8.23 -19.89
N LYS A 187 -12.07 -8.39 -18.75
CA LYS A 187 -13.54 -8.28 -18.65
C LYS A 187 -14.04 -6.91 -19.12
N ALA A 188 -13.39 -5.83 -18.66
CA ALA A 188 -13.73 -4.47 -19.07
C ALA A 188 -13.57 -4.27 -20.59
N ARG A 189 -12.44 -4.70 -21.15
CA ARG A 189 -12.15 -4.54 -22.58
C ARG A 189 -13.09 -5.35 -23.47
N LEU A 190 -13.36 -6.61 -23.10
CA LEU A 190 -14.28 -7.46 -23.86
C LEU A 190 -15.69 -6.87 -23.90
N LYS A 191 -16.15 -6.27 -22.79
CA LYS A 191 -17.43 -5.56 -22.74
C LYS A 191 -17.46 -4.39 -23.73
N VAL A 192 -16.42 -3.55 -23.72
CA VAL A 192 -16.30 -2.40 -24.64
C VAL A 192 -16.27 -2.83 -26.10
N LEU A 193 -15.51 -3.86 -26.44
CA LEU A 193 -15.43 -4.39 -27.81
C LEU A 193 -16.78 -4.95 -28.29
N HIS A 194 -17.48 -5.69 -27.42
CA HIS A 194 -18.81 -6.21 -27.73
C HIS A 194 -19.82 -5.10 -27.99
N HIS A 195 -19.80 -4.06 -27.17
CA HIS A 195 -20.66 -2.90 -27.32
C HIS A 195 -20.31 -2.10 -28.59
N ASN A 196 -19.02 -1.92 -28.92
CA ASN A 196 -18.59 -1.30 -30.18
C ASN A 196 -19.17 -2.05 -31.39
N SER A 197 -19.06 -3.39 -31.40
CA SER A 197 -19.61 -4.23 -32.47
C SER A 197 -21.12 -4.08 -32.62
N LYS A 198 -21.87 -3.99 -31.50
CA LYS A 198 -23.33 -3.77 -31.52
C LYS A 198 -23.71 -2.34 -31.94
N LEU A 199 -22.98 -1.33 -31.47
CA LEU A 199 -23.22 0.08 -31.78
C LEU A 199 -22.86 0.44 -33.21
N SER A 200 -21.93 -0.28 -33.86
CA SER A 200 -21.66 -0.11 -35.31
C SER A 200 -22.91 -0.26 -36.19
N LYS A 201 -23.96 -0.91 -35.67
CA LYS A 201 -25.22 -1.20 -36.36
C LYS A 201 -26.39 -0.31 -35.89
N ARG A 202 -26.18 0.63 -34.95
CA ARG A 202 -27.22 1.48 -34.34
C ARG A 202 -26.79 2.94 -34.27
N SER A 203 -27.72 3.88 -34.42
CA SER A 203 -27.44 5.32 -34.38
C SER A 203 -27.54 5.93 -32.96
N GLU A 204 -28.26 5.30 -32.04
CA GLU A 204 -28.46 5.80 -30.67
C GLU A 204 -27.84 4.87 -29.63
N VAL A 205 -27.16 5.46 -28.65
CA VAL A 205 -26.54 4.76 -27.51
C VAL A 205 -27.59 4.63 -26.40
N SER A 206 -28.19 3.44 -26.30
CA SER A 206 -29.05 3.07 -25.16
C SER A 206 -28.24 2.98 -23.86
N GLU A 207 -28.89 3.14 -22.71
CA GLU A 207 -28.24 3.08 -21.39
C GLU A 207 -27.53 1.75 -21.12
N GLU A 208 -27.97 0.67 -21.77
CA GLU A 208 -27.35 -0.66 -21.72
C GLU A 208 -25.89 -0.67 -22.21
N PHE A 209 -25.50 0.33 -23.03
CA PHE A 209 -24.17 0.48 -23.59
C PHE A 209 -23.25 1.40 -22.79
N ARG A 210 -23.64 1.84 -21.59
CA ARG A 210 -22.78 2.59 -20.67
C ARG A 210 -21.75 1.65 -20.01
N ASP A 211 -20.58 1.56 -20.62
CA ASP A 211 -19.51 0.61 -20.27
C ASP A 211 -18.16 1.27 -19.99
N GLN A 212 -18.06 2.59 -20.19
CA GLN A 212 -16.82 3.33 -20.05
C GLN A 212 -16.76 4.12 -18.73
N GLY A 213 -15.53 4.47 -18.35
CA GLY A 213 -15.28 5.53 -17.35
C GLY A 213 -14.99 6.85 -18.07
N LEU A 214 -14.73 7.90 -17.29
CA LEU A 214 -14.29 9.21 -17.79
C LEU A 214 -12.95 9.14 -18.54
N VAL A 215 -12.08 8.21 -18.16
CA VAL A 215 -10.81 7.90 -18.83
C VAL A 215 -10.60 6.37 -18.92
N ARG A 216 -9.67 5.96 -19.76
CA ARG A 216 -9.36 4.53 -20.02
C ARG A 216 -8.71 3.80 -18.84
N PRO A 217 -7.72 4.36 -18.10
CA PRO A 217 -7.08 3.64 -17.00
C PRO A 217 -8.06 3.13 -15.96
N LYS A 218 -8.01 1.83 -15.69
CA LYS A 218 -8.88 1.15 -14.72
C LYS A 218 -8.15 0.66 -13.48
N VAL A 219 -6.88 0.29 -13.63
CA VAL A 219 -6.08 -0.29 -12.54
C VAL A 219 -4.89 0.61 -12.23
N LEU A 220 -4.71 0.93 -10.95
CA LEU A 220 -3.51 1.60 -10.44
C LEU A 220 -2.79 0.67 -9.46
N ILE A 221 -1.54 0.34 -9.76
CA ILE A 221 -0.66 -0.45 -8.89
C ILE A 221 0.47 0.45 -8.39
N LEU A 222 0.48 0.71 -7.09
CA LEU A 222 1.54 1.44 -6.40
C LEU A 222 2.56 0.45 -5.83
N LEU A 223 3.83 0.66 -6.17
CA LEU A 223 4.96 -0.18 -5.78
C LEU A 223 6.12 0.71 -5.30
N PRO A 224 6.92 0.27 -4.31
CA PRO A 224 7.95 1.13 -3.73
C PRO A 224 9.18 1.29 -4.63
N PHE A 225 9.59 0.22 -5.32
CA PHE A 225 10.86 0.16 -6.05
C PHE A 225 10.70 -0.39 -7.46
N LYS A 226 11.65 -0.04 -8.35
CA LYS A 226 11.72 -0.59 -9.71
C LYS A 226 11.79 -2.12 -9.73
N GLU A 227 12.49 -2.76 -8.79
CA GLU A 227 12.50 -4.23 -8.72
C GLU A 227 11.12 -4.81 -8.39
N SER A 228 10.35 -4.20 -7.50
CA SER A 228 8.96 -4.61 -7.24
C SER A 228 8.12 -4.49 -8.52
N ALA A 229 8.28 -3.40 -9.27
CA ALA A 229 7.63 -3.24 -10.58
C ALA A 229 8.09 -4.25 -11.63
N ASN A 230 9.38 -4.59 -11.65
CA ASN A 230 9.95 -5.63 -12.52
C ASN A 230 9.28 -6.98 -12.28
N ARG A 231 9.16 -7.40 -11.02
CA ARG A 231 8.51 -8.66 -10.64
C ARG A 231 7.03 -8.68 -11.05
N VAL A 232 6.31 -7.59 -10.78
CA VAL A 232 4.89 -7.46 -11.15
C VAL A 232 4.68 -7.50 -12.66
N VAL A 233 5.46 -6.74 -13.44
CA VAL A 233 5.32 -6.73 -14.91
C VAL A 233 5.65 -8.10 -15.51
N LYS A 234 6.66 -8.80 -14.99
CA LYS A 234 6.98 -10.18 -15.41
C LYS A 234 5.82 -11.13 -15.10
N LEU A 235 5.21 -11.00 -13.92
CA LEU A 235 4.09 -11.84 -13.51
C LEU A 235 2.82 -11.56 -14.33
N LEU A 236 2.51 -10.29 -14.57
CA LEU A 236 1.43 -9.88 -15.46
C LEU A 236 1.63 -10.43 -16.89
N SER A 237 2.86 -10.32 -17.42
CA SER A 237 3.21 -10.86 -18.73
C SER A 237 2.97 -12.38 -18.79
N TYR A 238 3.41 -13.10 -17.77
CA TYR A 238 3.22 -14.56 -17.68
C TYR A 238 1.74 -14.94 -17.59
N ILE A 239 0.96 -14.27 -16.73
CA ILE A 239 -0.47 -14.58 -16.57
C ILE A 239 -1.22 -14.37 -17.89
N LEU A 240 -0.91 -13.29 -18.62
CA LEU A 240 -1.58 -12.96 -19.87
C LEU A 240 -1.16 -13.86 -21.04
N LEU A 241 0.14 -14.14 -21.19
CA LEU A 241 0.71 -14.73 -22.41
C LEU A 241 1.26 -16.16 -22.23
N GLY A 242 1.37 -16.64 -20.99
CA GLY A 242 2.04 -17.89 -20.66
C GLY A 242 3.53 -17.82 -21.00
N GLU A 243 4.06 -18.90 -21.57
CA GLU A 243 5.46 -18.96 -22.04
C GLU A 243 5.71 -18.16 -23.33
N LYS A 244 4.66 -17.63 -23.99
CA LYS A 244 4.81 -16.88 -25.23
C LYS A 244 5.27 -15.45 -24.94
N GLU A 245 6.48 -15.11 -25.36
CA GLU A 245 7.02 -13.75 -25.15
C GLU A 245 6.60 -12.76 -26.25
N ASN A 246 5.35 -12.29 -26.23
CA ASN A 246 4.91 -11.18 -27.08
C ASN A 246 4.69 -9.89 -26.28
N VAL A 247 5.78 -9.33 -25.75
CA VAL A 247 5.76 -8.09 -24.95
C VAL A 247 6.46 -6.97 -25.73
N MET A 248 5.71 -5.94 -26.12
CA MET A 248 6.28 -4.78 -26.81
C MET A 248 7.09 -3.92 -25.84
N ASN A 249 8.18 -3.32 -26.34
CA ASN A 249 9.10 -2.49 -25.55
C ASN A 249 9.78 -3.21 -24.36
N LYS A 250 9.80 -4.55 -24.34
CA LYS A 250 10.44 -5.35 -23.28
C LYS A 250 11.93 -5.02 -23.08
N LYS A 251 12.68 -4.78 -24.16
CA LYS A 251 14.11 -4.43 -24.06
C LYS A 251 14.32 -3.13 -23.28
N ARG A 252 13.59 -2.06 -23.65
CA ARG A 252 13.60 -0.78 -22.92
C ARG A 252 13.24 -0.97 -21.44
N PHE A 253 12.25 -1.80 -21.16
CA PHE A 253 11.84 -2.11 -19.79
C PHE A 253 12.96 -2.75 -18.97
N ILE A 254 13.60 -3.79 -19.51
CA ILE A 254 14.71 -4.46 -18.83
C ILE A 254 15.86 -3.47 -18.59
N ASP A 255 16.25 -2.69 -19.59
CA ASP A 255 17.34 -1.73 -19.49
C ASP A 255 17.10 -0.65 -18.40
N GLU A 256 15.83 -0.26 -18.17
CA GLU A 256 15.47 0.79 -17.20
C GLU A 256 15.18 0.25 -15.78
N TYR A 257 14.58 -0.94 -15.67
CA TYR A 257 14.11 -1.52 -14.41
C TYR A 257 15.07 -2.53 -13.78
N THR A 258 16.14 -2.91 -14.49
CA THR A 258 17.21 -3.76 -13.93
C THR A 258 18.51 -2.98 -13.77
N GLY A 259 19.49 -3.56 -13.07
CA GLY A 259 20.76 -2.89 -12.78
C GLY A 259 20.68 -1.90 -11.60
N CYS A 260 21.77 -1.16 -11.37
CA CYS A 260 21.92 -0.25 -10.22
C CYS A 260 21.73 -0.93 -8.85
N GLU A 261 22.07 -2.21 -8.76
CA GLU A 261 21.88 -3.01 -7.56
C GLU A 261 22.79 -2.53 -6.41
N ILE A 262 22.26 -2.53 -5.20
CA ILE A 262 23.04 -2.22 -4.01
C ILE A 262 23.97 -3.39 -3.72
N ILE A 263 25.28 -3.13 -3.72
CA ILE A 263 26.28 -4.13 -3.36
C ILE A 263 26.12 -4.47 -1.87
N MET A 264 25.67 -5.68 -1.59
CA MET A 264 25.52 -6.18 -0.23
C MET A 264 26.89 -6.53 0.37
N PRO A 265 27.16 -6.16 1.64
CA PRO A 265 28.44 -6.43 2.25
C PRO A 265 28.61 -7.92 2.57
N GLU A 266 29.68 -8.54 2.08
CA GLU A 266 30.03 -9.93 2.43
C GLU A 266 30.39 -10.09 3.91
N LYS A 267 31.06 -9.06 4.48
CA LYS A 267 31.51 -9.07 5.87
C LYS A 267 30.49 -8.38 6.78
N ASN A 268 29.92 -9.15 7.72
CA ASN A 268 28.74 -8.78 8.51
C ASN A 268 27.52 -8.53 7.60
N PRO A 269 26.96 -9.61 7.03
CA PRO A 269 25.82 -9.51 6.13
C PRO A 269 24.65 -8.80 6.82
N LYS A 270 23.85 -8.14 6.01
CA LYS A 270 22.61 -7.50 6.47
C LYS A 270 21.58 -8.57 6.85
N PRO A 271 20.60 -8.24 7.70
CA PRO A 271 19.45 -9.12 7.94
C PRO A 271 18.76 -9.58 6.65
N PRO A 272 18.20 -10.81 6.60
CA PRO A 272 17.56 -11.34 5.39
C PRO A 272 16.44 -10.47 4.82
N ASP A 273 15.59 -9.89 5.68
CA ASP A 273 14.52 -8.98 5.29
C ASP A 273 15.06 -7.76 4.52
N TYR A 274 16.17 -7.18 4.99
CA TYR A 274 16.82 -6.07 4.30
C TYR A 274 17.39 -6.50 2.94
N GLN A 275 18.05 -7.66 2.88
CA GLN A 275 18.65 -8.14 1.63
C GLN A 275 17.58 -8.36 0.55
N LEU A 276 16.44 -8.94 0.93
CA LEU A 276 15.34 -9.20 0.02
C LEU A 276 14.66 -7.90 -0.43
N LEU A 277 14.37 -7.00 0.52
CA LEU A 277 13.69 -5.74 0.23
C LEU A 277 14.53 -4.81 -0.67
N PHE A 278 15.85 -4.78 -0.47
CA PHE A 278 16.79 -3.95 -1.23
C PHE A 278 17.55 -4.74 -2.30
N SER A 279 17.01 -5.88 -2.72
CA SER A 279 17.53 -6.62 -3.88
C SER A 279 17.10 -5.94 -5.19
N GLY A 280 17.91 -6.08 -6.23
CA GLY A 280 17.63 -5.49 -7.54
C GLY A 280 17.72 -3.96 -7.54
N ASN A 281 16.95 -3.33 -8.43
CA ASN A 281 16.91 -1.88 -8.60
C ASN A 281 15.97 -1.22 -7.57
N THR A 282 16.53 -0.49 -6.61
CA THR A 282 15.79 0.17 -5.52
C THR A 282 15.44 1.64 -5.80
N ASP A 283 15.56 2.08 -7.06
CA ASP A 283 15.12 3.42 -7.47
C ASP A 283 13.59 3.52 -7.32
N ASP A 284 13.14 4.59 -6.66
CA ASP A 284 11.74 4.89 -6.36
C ASP A 284 11.16 5.96 -7.27
N ASN A 285 11.87 6.35 -8.34
CA ASN A 285 11.36 7.24 -9.37
C ASN A 285 11.06 6.46 -10.66
N PHE A 286 9.84 5.94 -10.75
CA PHE A 286 9.37 5.27 -11.96
C PHE A 286 7.85 5.37 -12.14
N ARG A 287 7.43 5.22 -13.39
CA ARG A 287 6.03 5.14 -13.81
C ARG A 287 5.93 4.51 -15.20
N ILE A 288 4.95 3.64 -15.40
CA ILE A 288 4.75 2.94 -16.66
C ILE A 288 3.25 2.67 -16.89
N GLY A 289 2.77 3.02 -18.08
CA GLY A 289 1.45 2.62 -18.56
C GLY A 289 1.54 1.31 -19.33
N LEU A 290 0.60 0.40 -19.09
CA LEU A 290 0.45 -0.85 -19.81
C LEU A 290 -0.88 -0.91 -20.55
N THR A 291 -0.85 -1.36 -21.79
CA THR A 291 -2.05 -1.72 -22.56
C THR A 291 -2.09 -3.23 -22.74
N VAL A 292 -3.21 -3.84 -22.33
CA VAL A 292 -3.45 -5.28 -22.43
C VAL A 292 -4.23 -5.56 -23.71
N THR A 293 -3.74 -6.50 -24.52
CA THR A 293 -4.46 -7.03 -25.70
C THR A 293 -4.55 -8.55 -25.61
N LYS A 294 -5.35 -9.20 -26.47
CA LYS A 294 -5.56 -10.67 -26.43
C LYS A 294 -4.26 -11.49 -26.55
N LYS A 295 -3.27 -10.99 -27.30
CA LYS A 295 -2.03 -11.72 -27.60
C LYS A 295 -0.75 -10.94 -27.31
N CYS A 296 -0.86 -9.74 -26.73
CA CYS A 296 0.30 -8.87 -26.52
C CYS A 296 0.12 -7.97 -25.29
N LEU A 297 1.21 -7.73 -24.57
CA LEU A 297 1.31 -6.70 -23.53
C LEU A 297 2.18 -5.56 -24.05
N LYS A 298 1.61 -4.35 -24.20
CA LYS A 298 2.34 -3.16 -24.64
C LYS A 298 2.80 -2.36 -23.43
N LEU A 299 4.12 -2.29 -23.25
CA LEU A 299 4.74 -1.48 -22.21
C LEU A 299 4.97 -0.04 -22.70
N TYR A 300 4.99 0.93 -21.77
CA TYR A 300 5.15 2.37 -22.05
C TYR A 300 4.04 2.96 -22.93
N ALA A 301 2.82 2.49 -22.74
CA ALA A 301 1.66 3.19 -23.27
C ALA A 301 1.50 4.55 -22.57
N ASP A 302 1.03 5.55 -23.31
CA ASP A 302 0.62 6.82 -22.69
C ASP A 302 -0.54 6.57 -21.73
N PHE A 303 -0.64 7.34 -20.65
CA PHE A 303 -1.56 7.05 -19.55
C PHE A 303 -3.01 6.99 -20.01
N TYR A 304 -3.47 7.94 -20.84
CA TYR A 304 -4.84 7.92 -21.39
C TYR A 304 -5.12 6.75 -22.34
N SER A 305 -4.08 6.09 -22.86
CA SER A 305 -4.17 4.88 -23.69
C SER A 305 -3.89 3.57 -22.93
N SER A 306 -3.51 3.67 -21.66
CA SER A 306 -3.18 2.52 -20.82
C SER A 306 -4.41 1.97 -20.11
N ASP A 307 -4.43 0.67 -19.87
CA ASP A 307 -5.45 0.01 -19.06
C ASP A 307 -4.99 -0.12 -17.59
N ILE A 308 -3.68 -0.34 -17.38
CA ILE A 308 -3.03 -0.48 -16.08
C ILE A 308 -1.92 0.56 -15.97
N ILE A 309 -1.87 1.29 -14.86
CA ILE A 309 -0.77 2.17 -14.49
C ILE A 309 0.00 1.51 -13.35
N ILE A 310 1.31 1.33 -13.53
CA ILE A 310 2.21 0.90 -12.46
C ILE A 310 3.18 2.03 -12.17
N ALA A 311 3.22 2.48 -10.91
CA ALA A 311 4.08 3.60 -10.56
C ALA A 311 4.50 3.60 -9.10
N SER A 312 5.59 4.31 -8.85
CA SER A 312 5.97 4.73 -7.50
C SER A 312 5.13 5.93 -7.05
N PRO A 313 4.93 6.12 -5.72
CA PRO A 313 4.31 7.34 -5.21
C PRO A 313 5.03 8.62 -5.67
N LEU A 314 6.37 8.61 -5.71
CA LEU A 314 7.17 9.75 -6.19
C LEU A 314 6.96 10.00 -7.69
N GLY A 315 7.02 8.94 -8.52
CA GLY A 315 6.85 9.06 -9.97
C GLY A 315 5.51 9.66 -10.40
N LEU A 316 4.42 9.34 -9.68
CA LEU A 316 3.11 9.99 -9.89
C LEU A 316 3.04 11.38 -9.28
N ARG A 317 3.59 11.62 -8.09
CA ARG A 317 3.65 12.96 -7.50
C ARG A 317 4.33 13.97 -8.42
N MET A 318 5.37 13.55 -9.14
CA MET A 318 6.07 14.38 -10.12
C MET A 318 5.22 14.69 -11.36
N LEU A 319 4.25 13.83 -11.73
CA LEU A 319 3.39 14.04 -12.88
C LEU A 319 2.15 14.87 -12.53
N ILE A 320 1.53 14.58 -11.38
CA ILE A 320 0.43 15.37 -10.84
C ILE A 320 0.90 16.81 -10.57
N GLY A 321 2.16 17.01 -10.19
CA GLY A 321 2.71 18.34 -9.95
C GLY A 321 2.14 19.02 -8.71
N ALA A 322 2.63 20.22 -8.40
CA ALA A 322 2.11 21.06 -7.32
C ALA A 322 0.92 21.92 -7.79
N GLU A 323 0.20 22.51 -6.83
CA GLU A 323 -0.77 23.56 -7.15
C GLU A 323 -0.08 24.73 -7.86
N ASN A 324 -0.65 25.18 -8.99
CA ASN A 324 -0.14 26.24 -9.89
C ASN A 324 0.96 25.86 -10.90
N GLU A 325 1.32 24.58 -11.03
CA GLU A 325 2.20 24.14 -12.13
C GLU A 325 1.43 24.03 -13.46
N LYS A 326 2.00 24.58 -14.54
CA LYS A 326 1.35 24.64 -15.87
C LYS A 326 1.15 23.27 -16.53
N ASN A 327 2.03 22.31 -16.24
CA ASN A 327 2.02 20.97 -16.84
C ASN A 327 1.42 19.91 -15.89
N ARG A 328 0.59 20.34 -14.94
CA ARG A 328 -0.08 19.45 -14.00
C ARG A 328 -1.15 18.63 -14.72
N ASP A 329 -0.99 17.33 -14.66
CA ASP A 329 -1.94 16.37 -15.21
C ASP A 329 -2.34 15.33 -14.16
N PHE A 330 -3.64 15.08 -14.01
CA PHE A 330 -4.18 14.09 -13.07
C PHE A 330 -5.45 13.42 -13.57
N ASP A 331 -5.97 13.79 -14.74
CA ASP A 331 -7.27 13.31 -15.22
C ASP A 331 -7.23 11.79 -15.51
N PHE A 332 -6.05 11.25 -15.81
CA PHE A 332 -5.84 9.80 -15.97
C PHE A 332 -6.16 8.98 -14.69
N LEU A 333 -6.32 9.62 -13.53
CA LEU A 333 -6.75 8.97 -12.27
C LEU A 333 -8.27 9.04 -12.02
N SER A 334 -9.05 9.64 -12.92
CA SER A 334 -10.48 9.87 -12.71
C SER A 334 -11.34 8.60 -12.76
N SER A 335 -10.85 7.50 -13.33
CA SER A 335 -11.63 6.27 -13.57
C SER A 335 -11.02 4.98 -13.03
N ILE A 336 -10.17 5.08 -12.00
CA ILE A 336 -9.58 3.91 -11.35
C ILE A 336 -10.67 3.07 -10.67
N GLU A 337 -10.83 1.82 -11.08
CA GLU A 337 -11.77 0.85 -10.53
C GLU A 337 -11.07 -0.11 -9.55
N LEU A 338 -9.74 -0.30 -9.67
CA LEU A 338 -8.92 -1.13 -8.79
C LEU A 338 -7.63 -0.41 -8.38
N LEU A 339 -7.46 -0.18 -7.08
CA LEU A 339 -6.23 0.34 -6.47
C LEU A 339 -5.50 -0.79 -5.76
N ILE A 340 -4.23 -1.00 -6.10
CA ILE A 340 -3.35 -1.95 -5.43
C ILE A 340 -2.19 -1.18 -4.81
N MET A 341 -1.95 -1.39 -3.52
CA MET A 341 -0.83 -0.84 -2.77
C MET A 341 -0.04 -2.01 -2.19
N ASP A 342 1.05 -2.37 -2.85
CA ASP A 342 1.90 -3.49 -2.44
C ASP A 342 3.10 -2.95 -1.64
N GLN A 343 3.55 -3.70 -0.63
CA GLN A 343 4.60 -3.29 0.31
C GLN A 343 4.37 -1.91 0.95
N ALA A 344 3.14 -1.62 1.38
CA ALA A 344 2.71 -0.27 1.78
C ALA A 344 3.49 0.32 2.97
N HIS A 345 4.03 -0.53 3.85
CA HIS A 345 4.95 -0.14 4.92
C HIS A 345 6.21 0.61 4.43
N VAL A 346 6.66 0.34 3.21
CA VAL A 346 7.81 1.02 2.60
C VAL A 346 7.47 2.46 2.20
N PHE A 347 6.23 2.73 1.78
CA PHE A 347 5.79 4.08 1.43
C PHE A 347 5.92 5.06 2.60
N VAL A 348 5.69 4.58 3.82
CA VAL A 348 5.87 5.36 5.06
C VAL A 348 7.34 5.75 5.25
N MET A 349 8.27 4.87 4.89
CA MET A 349 9.72 5.11 4.94
C MET A 349 10.25 5.95 3.76
N GLN A 350 9.49 6.04 2.67
CA GLN A 350 9.76 6.92 1.53
C GLN A 350 9.19 8.32 1.77
N ASN A 351 7.96 8.59 1.37
CA ASN A 351 7.29 9.84 1.70
C ASN A 351 5.79 9.61 1.65
N TRP A 352 5.19 9.45 2.82
CA TRP A 352 3.76 9.20 2.95
C TRP A 352 2.89 10.31 2.34
N GLU A 353 3.37 11.56 2.32
CA GLU A 353 2.65 12.67 1.71
C GLU A 353 2.40 12.47 0.21
N HIS A 354 3.29 11.74 -0.49
CA HIS A 354 3.10 11.43 -1.90
C HIS A 354 1.91 10.50 -2.12
N VAL A 355 1.71 9.53 -1.25
CA VAL A 355 0.53 8.65 -1.27
C VAL A 355 -0.74 9.46 -1.02
N ILE A 356 -0.76 10.25 0.05
CA ILE A 356 -1.91 11.12 0.37
C ILE A 356 -2.23 12.08 -0.78
N HIS A 357 -1.19 12.62 -1.43
CA HIS A 357 -1.37 13.46 -2.61
C HIS A 357 -2.05 12.69 -3.74
N ILE A 358 -1.59 11.50 -4.10
CA ILE A 358 -2.22 10.69 -5.17
C ILE A 358 -3.68 10.42 -4.85
N ILE A 359 -3.98 9.94 -3.65
CA ILE A 359 -5.35 9.60 -3.23
C ILE A 359 -6.29 10.81 -3.29
N LYS A 360 -5.81 12.01 -2.93
CA LYS A 360 -6.59 13.26 -3.06
C LYS A 360 -6.92 13.63 -4.52
N HIS A 361 -6.15 13.12 -5.49
CA HIS A 361 -6.33 13.40 -6.91
C HIS A 361 -7.04 12.27 -7.66
N MET A 362 -7.34 11.15 -7.00
CA MET A 362 -8.13 10.08 -7.60
C MET A 362 -9.61 10.48 -7.68
N HIS A 363 -10.27 10.04 -8.75
CA HIS A 363 -11.71 10.26 -8.99
C HIS A 363 -12.16 11.72 -8.99
N LEU A 364 -11.25 12.67 -9.20
CA LEU A 364 -11.62 14.05 -9.50
C LEU A 364 -12.27 14.13 -10.88
N GLN A 365 -13.16 15.10 -11.08
CA GLN A 365 -13.70 15.37 -12.41
C GLN A 365 -12.57 15.84 -13.32
N PRO A 366 -12.40 15.22 -14.50
CA PRO A 366 -11.32 15.56 -15.42
C PRO A 366 -11.55 16.97 -15.99
N LYS A 367 -10.46 17.64 -16.37
CA LYS A 367 -10.52 18.97 -16.99
C LYS A 367 -10.83 18.90 -18.48
N ASP A 368 -10.38 17.85 -19.15
CA ASP A 368 -10.67 17.56 -20.55
C ASP A 368 -11.37 16.19 -20.68
N SER A 369 -12.12 16.02 -21.76
CA SER A 369 -12.77 14.78 -22.16
C SER A 369 -11.78 13.71 -22.62
N HIS A 370 -10.57 14.08 -23.06
CA HIS A 370 -9.54 13.17 -23.57
C HIS A 370 -10.04 12.19 -24.66
N GLY A 371 -11.05 12.60 -25.44
CA GLY A 371 -11.65 11.78 -26.50
C GLY A 371 -12.65 10.72 -26.01
N THR A 372 -13.06 10.75 -24.74
CA THR A 372 -14.06 9.84 -24.17
C THR A 372 -15.47 10.20 -24.66
N ASP A 373 -16.22 9.20 -25.11
CA ASP A 373 -17.63 9.34 -25.46
C ASP A 373 -18.51 9.38 -24.20
N LEU A 374 -18.91 10.59 -23.79
CA LEU A 374 -19.71 10.82 -22.58
C LEU A 374 -21.06 10.08 -22.59
N SER A 375 -21.61 9.76 -23.77
CA SER A 375 -22.88 9.01 -23.86
C SER A 375 -22.75 7.56 -23.36
N ARG A 376 -21.52 7.02 -23.37
CA ARG A 376 -21.17 5.67 -22.92
C ARG A 376 -20.55 5.61 -21.53
N VAL A 377 -20.36 6.75 -20.88
CA VAL A 377 -19.83 6.78 -19.51
C VAL A 377 -20.91 6.31 -18.54
N ARG A 378 -20.52 5.45 -17.60
CA ARG A 378 -21.41 4.98 -16.54
C ARG A 378 -21.93 6.14 -15.70
N MET A 379 -23.21 6.09 -15.33
CA MET A 379 -23.88 7.21 -14.64
C MET A 379 -23.26 7.47 -13.27
N TRP A 380 -22.92 6.43 -12.50
CA TRP A 380 -22.16 6.59 -11.26
C TRP A 380 -20.79 7.28 -11.45
N SER A 381 -20.13 7.14 -12.60
CA SER A 381 -18.88 7.87 -12.89
C SER A 381 -19.16 9.36 -13.12
N LEU A 382 -20.18 9.68 -13.92
CA LEU A 382 -20.60 11.07 -14.17
C LEU A 382 -21.04 11.77 -12.86
N ASN A 383 -21.72 11.05 -11.97
CA ASN A 383 -22.17 11.53 -10.67
C ASN A 383 -21.04 11.66 -9.63
N GLY A 384 -19.80 11.30 -9.96
CA GLY A 384 -18.66 11.35 -9.03
C GLY A 384 -18.72 10.28 -7.92
N TRP A 385 -19.40 9.16 -8.18
CA TRP A 385 -19.55 8.05 -7.23
C TRP A 385 -18.49 6.96 -7.43
N SER A 386 -17.54 7.13 -8.35
CA SER A 386 -16.47 6.15 -8.66
C SER A 386 -15.71 5.65 -7.43
N LYS A 387 -15.47 6.53 -6.44
CA LYS A 387 -14.83 6.17 -5.17
C LYS A 387 -15.58 5.10 -4.36
N TYR A 388 -16.89 4.93 -4.60
CA TYR A 388 -17.71 3.91 -3.95
C TYR A 388 -17.65 2.54 -4.64
N TYR A 389 -17.26 2.53 -5.92
CA TYR A 389 -17.09 1.33 -6.73
C TYR A 389 -15.65 0.84 -6.76
N MET A 390 -14.69 1.71 -6.46
CA MET A 390 -13.27 1.36 -6.45
C MET A 390 -12.99 0.29 -5.39
N GLN A 391 -12.36 -0.80 -5.82
CA GLN A 391 -11.80 -1.79 -4.92
C GLN A 391 -10.37 -1.42 -4.53
N SER A 392 -10.04 -1.54 -3.25
CA SER A 392 -8.69 -1.27 -2.71
C SER A 392 -8.05 -2.54 -2.14
N LEU A 393 -6.88 -2.92 -2.63
CA LEU A 393 -6.06 -4.02 -2.12
C LEU A 393 -4.76 -3.46 -1.52
N VAL A 394 -4.63 -3.50 -0.20
CA VAL A 394 -3.50 -2.92 0.54
C VAL A 394 -2.76 -4.01 1.29
N PHE A 395 -1.49 -4.19 0.96
CA PHE A 395 -0.60 -5.19 1.56
C PHE A 395 0.52 -4.49 2.30
N SER A 396 0.76 -4.91 3.54
CA SER A 396 1.79 -4.35 4.42
C SER A 396 2.38 -5.48 5.27
N SER A 397 3.62 -5.34 5.72
CA SER A 397 4.25 -6.36 6.56
C SER A 397 3.75 -6.36 8.00
N HIS A 398 3.26 -5.21 8.46
CA HIS A 398 2.77 -5.00 9.82
C HIS A 398 1.65 -3.95 9.78
N PRO A 399 0.79 -3.90 10.81
CA PRO A 399 -0.21 -2.85 10.92
C PRO A 399 0.47 -1.52 11.29
N ILE A 400 0.23 -0.49 10.48
CA ILE A 400 0.76 0.87 10.69
C ILE A 400 -0.42 1.85 10.75
N PRO A 401 -0.51 2.76 11.75
CA PRO A 401 -1.66 3.65 11.89
C PRO A 401 -1.98 4.48 10.64
N GLU A 402 -0.96 4.96 9.94
CA GLU A 402 -1.10 5.74 8.71
C GLU A 402 -1.82 4.95 7.61
N ILE A 403 -1.46 3.67 7.43
CA ILE A 403 -2.05 2.78 6.43
C ILE A 403 -3.47 2.39 6.85
N THR A 404 -3.67 2.04 8.12
CA THR A 404 -4.99 1.69 8.67
C THR A 404 -5.97 2.87 8.57
N ALA A 405 -5.50 4.09 8.84
CA ALA A 405 -6.30 5.31 8.71
C ALA A 405 -6.69 5.57 7.25
N LEU A 406 -5.73 5.42 6.32
CA LEU A 406 -6.00 5.54 4.88
C LEU A 406 -7.05 4.52 4.41
N PHE A 407 -6.88 3.24 4.76
CA PHE A 407 -7.82 2.19 4.40
C PHE A 407 -9.21 2.40 5.02
N THR A 408 -9.27 3.02 6.19
CA THR A 408 -10.54 3.39 6.82
C THR A 408 -11.30 4.45 6.02
N MET A 409 -10.59 5.34 5.31
CA MET A 409 -11.18 6.36 4.44
C MET A 409 -11.72 5.82 3.11
N PHE A 410 -11.30 4.62 2.69
CA PHE A 410 -11.86 3.97 1.50
C PHE A 410 -13.25 3.38 1.83
N PHE A 411 -14.19 3.61 0.91
CA PHE A 411 -15.59 3.23 1.05
C PHE A 411 -16.09 2.48 -0.18
N ASN A 412 -15.74 1.21 -0.30
CA ASN A 412 -16.38 0.34 -1.27
C ASN A 412 -17.77 -0.10 -0.78
N TYR A 413 -18.81 0.03 -1.61
CA TYR A 413 -20.16 -0.40 -1.25
C TYR A 413 -20.26 -1.93 -1.08
N GLY A 414 -19.38 -2.69 -1.74
CA GLY A 414 -19.23 -4.14 -1.56
C GLY A 414 -18.67 -4.52 -0.18
N GLY A 415 -18.21 -3.54 0.60
CA GLY A 415 -17.61 -3.76 1.91
C GLY A 415 -16.11 -4.03 1.86
N LYS A 416 -15.50 -4.07 3.05
CA LYS A 416 -14.05 -4.20 3.22
C LYS A 416 -13.70 -5.23 4.27
N VAL A 417 -12.61 -5.95 4.02
CA VAL A 417 -12.07 -6.99 4.89
C VAL A 417 -10.71 -6.53 5.41
N THR A 418 -10.54 -6.57 6.73
CA THR A 418 -9.26 -6.34 7.40
C THR A 418 -8.84 -7.58 8.16
N VAL A 419 -7.63 -8.07 7.91
CA VAL A 419 -7.04 -9.16 8.70
C VAL A 419 -6.52 -8.58 10.02
N MET A 420 -6.94 -9.17 11.14
CA MET A 420 -6.66 -8.69 12.49
C MET A 420 -6.20 -9.83 13.41
N ASN A 421 -5.16 -10.55 13.02
CA ASN A 421 -4.66 -11.62 13.89
C ASN A 421 -3.97 -11.04 15.13
N PRO A 422 -4.16 -11.66 16.31
CA PRO A 422 -3.47 -11.24 17.52
C PRO A 422 -1.98 -11.58 17.43
N ILE A 423 -1.13 -10.61 17.76
CA ILE A 423 0.32 -10.76 17.79
C ILE A 423 0.70 -11.55 19.05
N LYS A 424 0.98 -12.84 18.88
CA LYS A 424 1.30 -13.77 19.98
C LYS A 424 2.67 -13.48 20.59
N ALA A 425 3.69 -13.34 19.75
CA ALA A 425 5.06 -13.04 20.16
C ALA A 425 5.49 -11.71 19.53
N GLY A 426 5.54 -10.65 20.34
CA GLY A 426 6.07 -9.38 19.91
C GLY A 426 7.59 -9.41 19.75
N SER A 427 8.15 -8.39 19.10
CA SER A 427 9.61 -8.29 18.86
C SER A 427 10.44 -8.32 20.15
N ILE A 428 9.86 -7.94 21.30
CA ILE A 428 10.53 -7.99 22.60
C ILE A 428 11.10 -9.36 22.93
N CYS A 429 10.46 -10.44 22.46
CA CYS A 429 10.92 -11.82 22.69
C CYS A 429 12.24 -12.15 21.98
N GLN A 430 12.67 -11.32 21.02
CA GLN A 430 13.94 -11.47 20.30
C GLN A 430 15.07 -10.60 20.90
N VAL A 431 14.80 -9.91 22.02
CA VAL A 431 15.80 -9.13 22.75
C VAL A 431 16.65 -10.10 23.57
N ALA A 432 17.87 -10.36 23.11
CA ALA A 432 18.81 -11.28 23.74
C ALA A 432 19.63 -10.62 24.87
N VAL A 433 19.48 -9.31 25.10
CA VAL A 433 20.22 -8.57 26.13
C VAL A 433 19.41 -8.57 27.41
N HIS A 434 20.02 -9.03 28.51
CA HIS A 434 19.46 -8.83 29.84
C HIS A 434 19.61 -7.35 30.26
N ALA A 435 18.55 -6.57 30.04
CA ALA A 435 18.44 -5.18 30.44
C ALA A 435 16.98 -4.84 30.82
N PRO A 436 16.75 -4.00 31.84
CA PRO A 436 15.42 -3.50 32.16
C PRO A 436 14.86 -2.69 30.99
N GLN A 437 13.67 -3.08 30.54
CA GLN A 437 12.90 -2.44 29.47
C GLN A 437 11.70 -1.73 30.08
N VAL A 438 11.78 -0.41 30.21
CA VAL A 438 10.78 0.42 30.87
C VAL A 438 9.98 1.19 29.83
N PHE A 439 8.67 0.98 29.83
CA PHE A 439 7.71 1.65 28.97
C PHE A 439 6.99 2.73 29.78
N HIS A 440 7.08 3.97 29.31
CA HIS A 440 6.50 5.17 29.91
C HIS A 440 5.32 5.63 29.07
N GLU A 441 4.13 5.53 29.62
CA GLU A 441 2.91 6.07 29.04
C GLU A 441 2.82 7.57 29.28
N VAL A 442 2.60 8.33 28.22
CA VAL A 442 2.29 9.75 28.27
C VAL A 442 0.78 9.92 28.11
N SER A 443 0.16 10.54 29.12
CA SER A 443 -1.26 10.89 29.09
C SER A 443 -1.50 12.02 28.09
N THR A 444 -2.46 11.82 27.19
CA THR A 444 -2.75 12.75 26.09
C THR A 444 -4.26 12.84 25.87
N ASN A 445 -4.74 14.04 25.54
CA ASN A 445 -6.18 14.27 25.31
C ASN A 445 -6.58 14.02 23.85
N SER A 446 -5.69 14.30 22.90
CA SER A 446 -5.98 14.20 21.46
C SER A 446 -4.77 13.71 20.68
N VAL A 447 -5.00 13.22 19.45
CA VAL A 447 -3.93 12.81 18.52
C VAL A 447 -3.01 13.98 18.18
N LEU A 448 -3.57 15.19 18.06
CA LEU A 448 -2.81 16.39 17.71
C LEU A 448 -1.93 16.87 18.87
N SER A 449 -2.46 16.86 20.11
CA SER A 449 -1.69 17.24 21.30
C SER A 449 -0.62 16.21 21.65
N ALA A 450 -0.81 14.94 21.27
CA ALA A 450 0.11 13.86 21.62
C ALA A 450 1.58 14.10 21.21
N VAL A 451 1.81 14.86 20.13
CA VAL A 451 3.16 15.24 19.69
C VAL A 451 3.83 16.21 20.67
N ASP A 452 3.08 17.20 21.16
CA ASP A 452 3.55 18.18 22.11
C ASP A 452 3.68 17.59 23.52
N ASP A 453 2.65 16.88 23.97
CA ASP A 453 2.60 16.20 25.27
C ASP A 453 3.80 15.23 25.42
N ARG A 454 4.14 14.46 24.37
CA ARG A 454 5.30 13.56 24.35
C ARG A 454 6.62 14.32 24.45
N PHE A 455 6.76 15.43 23.75
CA PHE A 455 7.98 16.24 23.80
C PHE A 455 8.17 16.83 25.20
N GLU A 456 7.10 17.34 25.80
CA GLU A 456 7.13 17.89 27.16
C GLU A 456 7.51 16.82 28.18
N ALA A 457 6.83 15.67 28.19
CA ALA A 457 7.13 14.55 29.06
C ALA A 457 8.56 14.03 28.89
N PHE A 458 9.06 13.95 27.65
CA PHE A 458 10.46 13.58 27.41
C PHE A 458 11.43 14.57 28.05
N VAL A 459 11.16 15.87 27.95
CA VAL A 459 12.05 16.92 28.48
C VAL A 459 11.98 17.03 30.00
N SER A 460 10.79 16.89 30.59
CA SER A 460 10.56 17.06 32.03
C SER A 460 10.91 15.80 32.82
N ASP A 461 10.58 14.61 32.30
CA ASP A 461 10.55 13.39 33.11
C ASP A 461 11.70 12.46 32.77
N ILE A 462 11.96 12.24 31.48
CA ILE A 462 12.91 11.22 31.00
C ILE A 462 14.31 11.80 30.85
N LEU A 463 14.48 12.84 30.04
CA LEU A 463 15.79 13.42 29.70
C LEU A 463 16.64 13.81 30.93
N PRO A 464 16.09 14.38 32.02
CA PRO A 464 16.90 14.74 33.19
C PRO A 464 17.61 13.55 33.83
N GLN A 465 17.02 12.35 33.80
CA GLN A 465 17.62 11.12 34.33
C GLN A 465 18.87 10.70 33.56
N PHE A 466 18.99 11.13 32.30
CA PHE A 466 20.12 10.82 31.43
C PHE A 466 21.14 11.95 31.31
N LYS A 467 20.96 13.08 32.01
CA LYS A 467 21.93 14.19 31.99
C LYS A 467 23.19 13.90 32.79
N ASP A 468 23.14 12.97 33.73
CA ASP A 468 24.29 12.58 34.55
C ASP A 468 25.50 12.17 33.66
N PRO A 469 26.73 12.62 33.97
CA PRO A 469 27.94 12.22 33.25
C PRO A 469 28.20 10.71 33.16
N SER A 470 27.59 9.89 34.02
CA SER A 470 27.63 8.42 33.98
C SER A 470 26.79 7.82 32.85
N MET A 471 25.72 8.52 32.43
CA MET A 471 24.76 8.13 31.39
C MET A 471 25.26 8.43 29.96
N LYS A 472 26.55 8.16 29.71
CA LYS A 472 27.15 8.21 28.37
C LYS A 472 26.74 7.00 27.55
N HIS A 473 26.99 7.07 26.24
CA HIS A 473 26.66 6.00 25.30
C HIS A 473 25.15 5.79 25.14
N THR A 474 24.40 6.89 25.17
CA THR A 474 22.93 6.90 25.11
C THR A 474 22.47 7.13 23.68
N LEU A 475 21.72 6.18 23.13
CA LEU A 475 21.04 6.30 21.84
C LEU A 475 19.62 6.82 22.07
N ILE A 476 19.21 7.84 21.32
CA ILE A 476 17.81 8.26 21.24
C ILE A 476 17.30 7.90 19.84
N PHE A 477 16.45 6.89 19.78
CA PHE A 477 15.81 6.41 18.56
C PHE A 477 14.54 7.19 18.29
N ILE A 478 14.39 7.71 17.07
CA ILE A 478 13.34 8.65 16.70
C ILE A 478 12.70 8.22 15.38
N PRO A 479 11.45 7.72 15.38
CA PRO A 479 10.71 7.39 14.17
C PRO A 479 10.46 8.58 13.24
N SER A 480 9.93 9.68 13.79
CA SER A 480 9.52 10.86 13.04
C SER A 480 10.67 11.85 12.78
N TYR A 481 10.82 12.28 11.52
CA TYR A 481 11.82 13.31 11.18
C TYR A 481 11.50 14.67 11.81
N PHE A 482 10.23 15.02 11.95
CA PHE A 482 9.82 16.28 12.59
C PHE A 482 10.22 16.33 14.07
N ASP A 483 10.01 15.23 14.79
CA ASP A 483 10.45 15.08 16.17
C ASP A 483 11.98 15.12 16.28
N PHE A 484 12.68 14.51 15.33
CA PHE A 484 14.15 14.59 15.25
C PHE A 484 14.63 16.04 15.12
N VAL A 485 14.03 16.84 14.24
CA VAL A 485 14.38 18.26 14.07
C VAL A 485 14.11 19.03 15.36
N ARG A 486 12.96 18.80 16.01
CA ARG A 486 12.57 19.44 17.28
C ARG A 486 13.59 19.11 18.39
N LEU A 487 13.90 17.83 18.60
CA LEU A 487 14.86 17.36 19.59
C LEU A 487 16.27 17.90 19.31
N ARG A 488 16.74 17.84 18.05
CA ARG A 488 18.05 18.38 17.67
C ARG A 488 18.17 19.86 18.00
N ASN A 489 17.13 20.65 17.71
CA ASN A 489 17.14 22.09 17.98
C ASN A 489 17.11 22.36 19.49
N TYR A 490 16.33 21.60 20.26
CA TYR A 490 16.34 21.67 21.72
C TYR A 490 17.73 21.34 22.30
N PHE A 491 18.37 20.26 21.83
CA PHE A 491 19.69 19.86 22.29
C PHE A 491 20.78 20.89 21.99
N LYS A 492 20.69 21.57 20.84
CA LYS A 492 21.57 22.70 20.53
C LYS A 492 21.35 23.87 21.47
N LYS A 493 20.08 24.24 21.73
CA LYS A 493 19.71 25.36 22.59
C LYS A 493 20.16 25.14 24.05
N GLN A 494 20.13 23.91 24.52
CA GLN A 494 20.58 23.51 25.86
C GLN A 494 22.07 23.17 25.93
N GLU A 495 22.84 23.42 24.86
CA GLU A 495 24.28 23.15 24.76
C GLU A 495 24.69 21.71 25.16
N MET A 496 23.82 20.73 24.89
CA MET A 496 24.08 19.34 25.24
C MET A 496 25.15 18.70 24.34
N LYS A 497 25.91 17.74 24.89
CA LYS A 497 26.96 17.02 24.15
C LYS A 497 26.38 15.86 23.33
N PHE A 498 25.94 16.14 22.11
CA PHE A 498 25.34 15.13 21.24
C PHE A 498 25.93 15.09 19.82
N VAL A 499 25.73 13.95 19.17
CA VAL A 499 25.86 13.76 17.72
C VAL A 499 24.53 13.27 17.16
N HIS A 500 24.35 13.38 15.84
CA HIS A 500 23.15 12.86 15.19
C HIS A 500 23.50 12.10 13.91
N ILE A 501 22.66 11.14 13.57
CA ILE A 501 22.67 10.41 12.32
C ILE A 501 21.22 10.33 11.83
N CYS A 502 20.98 10.97 10.69
CA CYS A 502 19.71 10.94 9.96
C CYS A 502 19.96 10.63 8.47
N GLU A 503 18.89 10.45 7.71
CA GLU A 503 18.89 10.11 6.27
C GLU A 503 19.73 11.07 5.41
N TYR A 504 19.86 12.33 5.81
CA TYR A 504 20.66 13.35 5.10
C TYR A 504 22.12 13.43 5.57
N THR A 505 22.54 12.57 6.50
CA THR A 505 23.90 12.63 7.08
C THR A 505 24.91 11.97 6.14
N GLN A 506 25.95 12.73 5.75
CA GLN A 506 27.03 12.22 4.89
C GLN A 506 27.87 11.12 5.58
N GLU A 507 28.39 10.17 4.82
CA GLU A 507 29.18 9.02 5.32
C GLU A 507 30.34 9.40 6.23
N LYS A 508 31.11 10.45 5.87
CA LYS A 508 32.21 10.95 6.71
C LYS A 508 31.73 11.38 8.10
N LYS A 509 30.55 11.99 8.18
CA LYS A 509 29.93 12.41 9.45
C LYS A 509 29.37 11.21 10.22
N ILE A 510 28.79 10.22 9.53
CA ILE A 510 28.31 8.97 10.13
C ILE A 510 29.47 8.25 10.83
N THR A 511 30.60 8.05 10.14
CA THR A 511 31.78 7.39 10.71
C THR A 511 32.33 8.14 11.92
N ARG A 512 32.38 9.48 11.85
CA ARG A 512 32.79 10.33 12.99
C ARG A 512 31.82 10.23 14.17
N ALA A 513 30.51 10.26 13.93
CA ALA A 513 29.49 10.15 14.98
C ALA A 513 29.57 8.79 15.68
N ARG A 514 29.70 7.70 14.90
CA ARG A 514 29.91 6.33 15.40
C ARG A 514 31.18 6.21 16.25
N SER A 515 32.28 6.81 15.80
CA SER A 515 33.52 6.83 16.57
C SER A 515 33.38 7.63 17.87
N LYS A 516 32.72 8.79 17.84
CA LYS A 516 32.49 9.62 19.04
C LYS A 516 31.66 8.91 20.10
N ILE A 517 30.57 8.24 19.70
CA ILE A 517 29.73 7.50 20.64
C ILE A 517 30.47 6.26 21.17
N PHE A 518 31.21 5.53 20.33
CA PHE A 518 31.97 4.34 20.76
C PHE A 518 33.02 4.68 21.82
N HIS A 519 33.76 5.78 21.65
CA HIS A 519 34.77 6.23 22.62
C HIS A 519 34.20 7.05 23.79
N GLY A 520 32.87 7.25 23.87
CA GLY A 520 32.24 8.05 24.93
C GLY A 520 32.63 9.52 24.91
N LYS A 521 33.08 10.05 23.76
CA LYS A 521 33.42 11.48 23.59
C LYS A 521 32.18 12.38 23.60
N THR A 522 31.02 11.82 23.27
CA THR A 522 29.71 12.47 23.33
C THR A 522 28.74 11.59 24.10
N GLN A 523 27.78 12.20 24.77
CA GLN A 523 26.84 11.52 25.65
C GLN A 523 25.67 10.91 24.85
N PHE A 524 25.09 11.70 23.95
CA PHE A 524 23.91 11.31 23.18
C PHE A 524 24.20 11.10 21.69
N LEU A 525 23.50 10.13 21.10
CA LEU A 525 23.35 9.94 19.66
C LEU A 525 21.87 10.02 19.30
N LEU A 526 21.46 11.05 18.56
CA LEU A 526 20.13 11.11 17.94
C LEU A 526 20.14 10.27 16.66
N TYR A 527 19.22 9.34 16.52
CA TYR A 527 19.23 8.35 15.45
C TYR A 527 17.82 8.12 14.90
N THR A 528 17.63 8.39 13.60
CA THR A 528 16.31 8.29 12.97
C THR A 528 16.00 6.89 12.46
N GLU A 529 14.75 6.46 12.53
CA GLU A 529 14.28 5.19 11.97
C GLU A 529 14.52 5.10 10.45
N ARG A 530 14.17 6.15 9.70
CA ARG A 530 14.35 6.20 8.25
C ARG A 530 15.79 5.93 7.82
N PHE A 531 16.76 6.52 8.51
CA PHE A 531 18.17 6.21 8.27
C PHE A 531 18.48 4.73 8.52
N HIS A 532 17.96 4.17 9.60
CA HIS A 532 18.16 2.76 9.93
C HIS A 532 17.54 1.84 8.88
N PHE A 533 16.36 2.19 8.35
CA PHE A 533 15.69 1.48 7.28
C PHE A 533 16.56 1.33 6.03
N TYR A 534 17.11 2.43 5.50
CA TYR A 534 17.90 2.40 4.26
C TYR A 534 19.36 1.95 4.42
N ARG A 535 19.92 2.00 5.64
CA ARG A 535 21.36 1.72 5.84
C ARG A 535 21.64 0.53 6.75
N ARG A 536 20.73 0.14 7.65
CA ARG A 536 20.87 -0.96 8.64
C ARG A 536 22.26 -1.07 9.25
N ILE A 537 22.82 0.05 9.72
CA ILE A 537 24.19 0.06 10.25
C ILE A 537 24.18 -0.44 11.68
N LYS A 538 24.98 -1.47 11.97
CA LYS A 538 25.23 -1.93 13.33
C LYS A 538 26.00 -0.87 14.13
N LEU A 539 25.41 -0.41 15.22
CA LEU A 539 26.02 0.48 16.19
C LEU A 539 26.73 -0.34 17.28
N ARG A 540 27.85 0.17 17.80
CA ARG A 540 28.66 -0.48 18.84
C ARG A 540 28.96 0.50 19.96
N GLY A 541 29.18 -0.04 21.16
CA GLY A 541 29.53 0.76 22.33
C GLY A 541 28.36 1.59 22.86
N LEU A 542 27.13 1.06 22.78
CA LEU A 542 25.94 1.64 23.39
C LEU A 542 25.72 1.03 24.78
N ARG A 543 25.17 1.81 25.72
CA ARG A 543 24.78 1.35 27.08
C ARG A 543 23.31 1.60 27.37
N HIS A 544 22.78 2.72 26.91
CA HIS A 544 21.41 3.12 27.17
C HIS A 544 20.69 3.41 25.85
N ILE A 545 19.43 3.02 25.77
CA ILE A 545 18.57 3.27 24.62
C ILE A 545 17.29 3.96 25.11
N ILE A 546 16.92 5.03 24.43
CA ILE A 546 15.65 5.72 24.60
C ILE A 546 14.94 5.68 23.26
N PHE A 547 13.88 4.91 23.16
CA PHE A 547 12.91 5.01 22.08
C PHE A 547 11.99 6.18 22.38
N TYR A 548 12.19 7.29 21.68
CA TYR A 548 11.33 8.48 21.82
C TYR A 548 9.87 8.18 21.44
N GLN A 549 9.68 7.21 20.55
CA GLN A 549 8.41 6.58 20.22
C GLN A 549 8.72 5.12 19.84
N PRO A 550 7.78 4.17 19.98
CA PRO A 550 7.99 2.80 19.51
C PRO A 550 8.33 2.79 18.01
N PRO A 551 9.22 1.90 17.55
CA PRO A 551 9.54 1.80 16.13
C PRO A 551 8.31 1.52 15.27
N THR A 552 8.25 2.13 14.08
CA THR A 552 7.20 1.81 13.10
C THR A 552 7.35 0.38 12.58
N ASN A 553 8.59 -0.06 12.35
CA ASN A 553 8.88 -1.48 12.09
C ASN A 553 9.22 -2.21 13.40
N PRO A 554 8.42 -3.20 13.82
CA PRO A 554 8.60 -3.90 15.09
C PRO A 554 9.97 -4.59 15.23
N GLY A 555 10.52 -5.10 14.13
CA GLY A 555 11.83 -5.78 14.12
C GLY A 555 12.99 -4.88 14.54
N PHE A 556 12.87 -3.55 14.38
CA PHE A 556 13.94 -2.64 14.78
C PHE A 556 14.05 -2.51 16.29
N TYR A 557 12.99 -2.79 17.03
CA TYR A 557 13.04 -2.80 18.48
C TYR A 557 14.07 -3.83 18.97
N SER A 558 13.93 -5.09 18.57
CA SER A 558 14.86 -6.15 18.97
C SER A 558 16.25 -5.95 18.37
N GLU A 559 16.35 -5.56 17.10
CA GLU A 559 17.62 -5.28 16.44
C GLU A 559 18.44 -4.23 17.20
N ILE A 560 17.81 -3.11 17.57
CA ILE A 560 18.48 -1.98 18.24
C ILE A 560 18.80 -2.32 19.69
N CYS A 561 17.87 -2.95 20.43
CA CYS A 561 18.14 -3.43 21.79
C CYS A 561 19.37 -4.35 21.81
N ASN A 562 19.50 -5.23 20.81
CA ASN A 562 20.63 -6.16 20.69
C ASN A 562 21.98 -5.48 20.36
N PHE A 563 22.01 -4.18 20.01
CA PHE A 563 23.27 -3.44 19.88
C PHE A 563 23.99 -3.23 21.23
N LEU A 564 23.30 -3.38 22.36
CA LEU A 564 23.90 -3.30 23.70
C LEU A 564 24.89 -4.44 23.99
N HIS A 565 24.78 -5.59 23.31
CA HIS A 565 25.73 -6.71 23.43
C HIS A 565 27.15 -6.33 23.01
N ASP A 566 27.28 -5.48 21.99
CA ASP A 566 28.55 -5.15 21.37
C ASP A 566 29.43 -4.21 22.22
N PHE A 567 28.99 -3.78 23.41
CA PHE A 567 29.83 -3.06 24.36
C PHE A 567 30.99 -3.93 24.88
N LYS A 568 30.76 -5.24 25.10
CA LYS A 568 31.75 -6.18 25.65
C LYS A 568 32.98 -6.36 24.73
N LYS A 569 32.82 -6.31 23.41
CA LYS A 569 33.91 -6.51 22.44
C LYS A 569 34.89 -5.34 22.33
N GLY A 570 34.58 -4.18 22.93
CA GLY A 570 35.44 -3.00 22.91
C GLY A 570 36.44 -2.92 24.06
N LYS A 571 36.24 -3.69 25.15
CA LYS A 571 37.10 -3.70 26.34
C LYS A 571 37.24 -5.13 26.85
N ALA A 572 38.27 -5.83 26.39
CA ALA A 572 38.49 -7.26 26.66
C ALA A 572 38.83 -7.63 28.12
N ASN A 573 38.80 -6.70 29.09
CA ASN A 573 39.40 -6.87 30.42
C ASN A 573 38.51 -6.45 31.61
N GLN A 574 37.18 -6.52 31.55
CA GLN A 574 36.35 -6.28 32.75
C GLN A 574 35.33 -7.42 32.95
N GLU A 575 35.34 -7.96 34.18
CA GLU A 575 34.44 -9.01 34.66
C GLU A 575 32.96 -8.62 34.52
N ASP A 576 32.12 -9.66 34.47
CA ASP A 576 30.86 -9.69 33.75
C ASP A 576 29.63 -9.10 34.49
N SER A 577 29.78 -8.51 35.69
CA SER A 577 28.65 -8.37 36.62
C SER A 577 27.91 -7.02 36.68
N ASP A 578 28.50 -5.86 36.33
CA ASP A 578 27.86 -4.56 36.67
C ASP A 578 27.88 -3.50 35.54
N ILE A 579 27.65 -3.89 34.28
CA ILE A 579 27.39 -2.89 33.23
C ILE A 579 25.92 -2.49 33.31
N ASP A 580 25.64 -1.37 33.97
CA ASP A 580 24.32 -0.75 33.98
C ASP A 580 23.89 -0.44 32.53
N ARG A 581 22.78 -1.06 32.12
CA ARG A 581 22.14 -0.97 30.81
C ARG A 581 20.68 -0.62 31.05
N SER A 582 20.13 0.27 30.25
CA SER A 582 18.72 0.63 30.35
C SER A 582 18.08 0.84 28.99
N ILE A 583 16.85 0.36 28.84
CA ILE A 583 16.02 0.56 27.66
C ILE A 583 14.76 1.26 28.12
N ASN A 584 14.50 2.45 27.56
CA ASN A 584 13.32 3.25 27.88
C ASN A 584 12.52 3.47 26.60
N VAL A 585 11.21 3.30 26.68
CA VAL A 585 10.28 3.49 25.56
C VAL A 585 9.21 4.46 26.00
N ILE A 586 9.01 5.51 25.23
CA ILE A 586 7.93 6.47 25.48
C ILE A 586 6.81 6.17 24.50
N TYR A 587 5.58 6.07 24.98
CA TYR A 587 4.42 5.80 24.14
C TYR A 587 3.19 6.54 24.63
N THR A 588 2.21 6.67 23.75
CA THR A 588 0.88 7.20 24.04
C THR A 588 -0.17 6.14 23.75
N LYS A 589 -1.41 6.34 24.21
CA LYS A 589 -2.55 5.49 23.84
C LYS A 589 -2.77 5.34 22.33
N TYR A 590 -2.25 6.27 21.51
CA TYR A 590 -2.35 6.23 20.05
C TYR A 590 -1.25 5.39 19.39
N ASP A 591 -0.21 5.01 20.13
CA ASP A 591 0.88 4.15 19.66
C ASP A 591 0.60 2.66 19.93
N ILE A 592 -0.64 2.30 20.30
CA ILE A 592 -1.00 0.96 20.76
C ILE A 592 -0.77 -0.12 19.71
N ILE A 593 -0.91 0.22 18.42
CA ILE A 593 -0.68 -0.71 17.32
C ILE A 593 0.82 -1.08 17.25
N GLN A 594 1.70 -0.09 17.37
CA GLN A 594 3.14 -0.32 17.43
C GLN A 594 3.54 -1.06 18.71
N ILE A 595 2.97 -0.68 19.86
CA ILE A 595 3.22 -1.36 21.14
C ILE A 595 2.78 -2.82 21.08
N ALA A 596 1.59 -3.13 20.55
CA ALA A 596 1.14 -4.51 20.37
C ALA A 596 2.10 -5.34 19.51
N SER A 597 2.73 -4.71 18.52
CA SER A 597 3.74 -5.36 17.69
C SER A 597 5.07 -5.61 18.42
N VAL A 598 5.39 -4.80 19.43
CA VAL A 598 6.59 -4.94 20.25
C VAL A 598 6.39 -5.93 21.40
N VAL A 599 5.34 -5.78 22.22
CA VAL A 599 5.13 -6.59 23.44
C VAL A 599 4.15 -7.75 23.26
N GLY A 600 3.44 -7.82 22.14
CA GLY A 600 2.33 -8.75 21.90
C GLY A 600 0.98 -8.16 22.30
N SER A 601 -0.10 -8.60 21.63
CA SER A 601 -1.44 -8.03 21.77
C SER A 601 -1.99 -8.17 23.20
N GLU A 602 -1.76 -9.29 23.87
CA GLU A 602 -2.24 -9.52 25.24
C GLU A 602 -1.58 -8.56 26.24
N ARG A 603 -0.25 -8.41 26.18
CA ARG A 603 0.50 -7.52 27.07
C ARG A 603 0.16 -6.06 26.79
N ALA A 604 0.04 -5.67 25.53
CA ALA A 604 -0.36 -4.32 25.15
C ALA A 604 -1.75 -3.97 25.68
N THR A 605 -2.70 -4.91 25.64
CA THR A 605 -4.05 -4.72 26.20
C THR A 605 -4.00 -4.51 27.72
N LYS A 606 -3.16 -5.27 28.43
CA LYS A 606 -2.94 -5.09 29.88
C LYS A 606 -2.28 -3.75 30.21
N MET A 607 -1.34 -3.28 29.39
CA MET A 607 -0.72 -1.97 29.55
C MET A 607 -1.76 -0.85 29.38
N LEU A 608 -2.57 -0.92 28.31
CA LEU A 608 -3.61 0.08 28.04
C LEU A 608 -4.71 0.13 29.12
N ALA A 609 -5.03 -1.01 29.73
CA ALA A 609 -6.03 -1.09 30.80
C ALA A 609 -5.47 -0.75 32.19
N SER A 610 -4.16 -0.52 32.32
CA SER A 610 -3.52 -0.25 33.60
C SER A 610 -3.70 1.20 34.03
N GLU A 611 -3.85 1.44 35.33
CA GLU A 611 -3.83 2.80 35.91
C GLU A 611 -2.39 3.34 36.07
N LYS A 612 -1.38 2.47 35.97
CA LYS A 612 0.03 2.85 36.12
C LYS A 612 0.57 3.36 34.79
N SER A 613 1.26 4.49 34.80
CA SER A 613 1.91 5.06 33.61
C SER A 613 3.27 4.43 33.27
N VAL A 614 3.77 3.48 34.07
CA VAL A 614 5.08 2.85 33.86
C VAL A 614 4.96 1.33 33.94
N HIS A 615 5.46 0.66 32.90
CA HIS A 615 5.50 -0.80 32.81
C HIS A 615 6.93 -1.27 32.57
N MET A 616 7.36 -2.28 33.33
CA MET A 616 8.70 -2.83 33.21
C MET A 616 8.65 -4.27 32.73
N PHE A 617 9.49 -4.59 31.75
CA PHE A 617 9.76 -5.95 31.30
C PHE A 617 11.25 -6.25 31.48
N MET A 618 11.55 -7.50 31.75
CA MET A 618 12.90 -8.03 31.79
C MET A 618 12.97 -9.16 30.77
N SER A 619 14.03 -9.20 29.96
CA SER A 619 14.29 -10.36 29.10
C SER A 619 14.82 -11.48 29.98
N ASP A 620 14.18 -12.64 29.92
CA ASP A 620 14.60 -13.86 30.62
C ASP A 620 15.96 -14.39 30.14
#